data_AF-A0ABD2N1Y0-F1
#
_entry.id   AF-A0ABD2N1Y0-F1
#
_cell.length_a   1.000
_cell.length_b   1.000
_cell.length_c   1.000
_cell.angle_alpha   90.00
_cell.angle_beta   90.00
_cell.angle_gamma   90.00
#
_symmetry.space_group_name_H-M   'P 1'
#
loop_
_entity.id
_entity.type
_entity.pdbx_description
1 polymer ?
#
loop_
_entity_poly.entity_id
_entity_poly.type
_entity_poly.pdbx_seq_one_letter_code
_entity_poly.pdbx_strand_id
1 'polypeptide(L)'
;MTIRNTPAVVRVPNFVAASHPESYYYSLLIQYKPYRNEAELLGEFNSARDAFLANEESLRQTNAYLEIYRERDRQLENAFAQVHAFQILEHAEPMELDHEEEVPYLPMNEDQFLQAKQSMNAGQKEILH
;
A
#
# COMPACT_ATOMS: atom_id res chain seq x y z
N MET A 1 15.55 -8.56 -39.35
CA MET A 1 14.70 -8.48 -38.15
C MET A 1 15.60 -8.15 -36.96
N THR A 2 15.48 -6.95 -36.41
CA THR A 2 16.32 -6.47 -35.30
C THR A 2 15.65 -6.84 -33.99
N ILE A 3 16.22 -7.78 -33.24
CA ILE A 3 15.72 -8.20 -31.93
C ILE A 3 16.10 -7.10 -30.92
N ARG A 4 15.11 -6.49 -30.25
CA ARG A 4 15.36 -5.50 -29.19
C ARG A 4 15.74 -6.23 -27.89
N ASN A 5 16.90 -5.90 -27.33
CA ASN A 5 17.40 -6.44 -26.05
C ASN A 5 16.90 -5.68 -24.80
N THR A 6 16.09 -4.64 -24.98
CA THR A 6 15.50 -3.87 -23.87
C THR A 6 14.03 -4.23 -23.70
N PRO A 7 13.59 -4.60 -22.48
CA PRO A 7 12.18 -4.83 -22.21
C PRO A 7 11.39 -3.54 -22.47
N ALA A 8 10.25 -3.67 -23.16
CA ALA A 8 9.32 -2.56 -23.36
C ALA A 8 8.63 -2.26 -22.03
N VAL A 9 9.08 -1.23 -21.32
CA VAL A 9 8.41 -0.74 -20.12
C VAL A 9 7.32 0.24 -20.55
N VAL A 10 6.07 -0.19 -20.45
CA VAL A 10 4.91 0.68 -20.72
C VAL A 10 4.75 1.64 -19.54
N ARG A 11 5.29 2.87 -19.66
CA ARG A 11 4.98 3.97 -18.72
C ARG A 11 3.64 4.57 -19.13
N VAL A 12 2.54 4.01 -18.64
CA VAL A 12 1.18 4.49 -18.95
C VAL A 12 0.85 5.69 -18.03
N PRO A 13 0.32 6.80 -18.55
CA PRO A 13 -0.38 7.79 -17.71
C PRO A 13 -1.48 7.10 -16.90
N ASN A 14 -1.68 7.47 -15.64
CA ASN A 14 -2.81 6.94 -14.85
C ASN A 14 -4.13 7.44 -15.47
N PHE A 15 -4.69 6.67 -16.40
CA PHE A 15 -5.97 6.95 -17.00
C PHE A 15 -7.08 6.66 -15.99
N VAL A 16 -8.04 7.57 -15.87
CA VAL A 16 -9.22 7.40 -15.04
C VAL A 16 -10.39 7.04 -15.95
N ALA A 17 -11.15 5.99 -15.63
CA ALA A 17 -12.27 5.52 -16.45
C ALA A 17 -13.31 6.62 -16.74
N ALA A 18 -13.52 7.55 -15.81
CA ALA A 18 -14.45 8.68 -15.99
C ALA A 18 -13.95 9.74 -16.97
N SER A 19 -12.62 9.96 -17.05
CA SER A 19 -12.03 11.01 -17.90
C SER A 19 -11.58 10.48 -19.26
N HIS A 20 -11.01 9.27 -19.29
CA HIS A 20 -10.42 8.66 -20.48
C HIS A 20 -10.81 7.18 -20.56
N PRO A 21 -12.11 6.86 -20.78
CA PRO A 21 -12.61 5.49 -20.73
C PRO A 21 -11.91 4.57 -21.73
N GLU A 22 -11.72 5.01 -22.97
CA GLU A 22 -11.08 4.20 -24.02
C GLU A 22 -9.64 3.82 -23.63
N SER A 23 -8.81 4.79 -23.26
CA SER A 23 -7.42 4.56 -22.86
C SER A 23 -7.32 3.71 -21.59
N TYR A 24 -8.28 3.85 -20.68
CA TYR A 24 -8.36 3.04 -19.47
C TYR A 24 -8.62 1.56 -19.81
N TYR A 25 -9.70 1.24 -20.55
CA TYR A 25 -10.01 -0.15 -20.89
C TYR A 25 -8.96 -0.76 -21.81
N TYR A 26 -8.38 0.04 -22.71
CA TYR A 26 -7.29 -0.39 -23.56
C TYR A 26 -6.05 -0.80 -22.75
N SER A 27 -5.70 -0.02 -21.73
CA SER A 27 -4.57 -0.36 -20.83
C SER A 27 -4.81 -1.68 -20.08
N LEU A 28 -6.05 -1.95 -19.67
CA LEU A 28 -6.41 -3.20 -19.03
C LEU A 28 -6.33 -4.39 -20.01
N LEU A 29 -6.76 -4.21 -21.26
CA LEU A 29 -6.61 -5.24 -22.29
C LEU A 29 -5.13 -5.59 -22.50
N ILE A 30 -4.24 -4.60 -22.61
CA ILE A 30 -2.80 -4.84 -22.73
C ILE A 30 -2.26 -5.66 -21.54
N GLN A 31 -2.72 -5.35 -20.34
CA GLN A 31 -2.16 -5.96 -19.13
C GLN A 31 -2.66 -7.38 -18.89
N TYR A 32 -3.91 -7.66 -19.25
CA TYR A 32 -4.60 -8.90 -18.84
C TYR A 32 -5.00 -9.81 -19.99
N LYS A 33 -4.95 -9.36 -21.24
CA LYS A 33 -5.20 -10.20 -22.41
C LYS A 33 -3.86 -10.62 -23.00
N PRO A 34 -3.58 -11.92 -23.20
CA PRO A 34 -2.44 -12.35 -24.01
C PRO A 34 -2.63 -11.90 -25.47
N TYR A 35 -1.61 -11.26 -26.05
CA TYR A 35 -1.63 -10.84 -27.47
C TYR A 35 -0.26 -11.04 -28.11
N ARG A 36 -0.24 -11.33 -29.42
CA ARG A 36 0.99 -11.33 -30.22
C ARG A 36 1.12 -10.07 -31.07
N ASN A 37 -0.01 -9.48 -31.44
CA ASN A 37 -0.09 -8.24 -32.21
C ASN A 37 -1.13 -7.31 -31.59
N GLU A 38 -0.86 -6.01 -31.65
CA GLU A 38 -1.74 -4.96 -31.14
C GLU A 38 -3.14 -4.98 -31.79
N ALA A 39 -3.22 -5.36 -33.07
CA ALA A 39 -4.50 -5.52 -33.77
C ALA A 39 -5.43 -6.57 -33.12
N GLU A 40 -4.89 -7.56 -32.41
CA GLU A 40 -5.67 -8.60 -31.74
C GLU A 40 -6.34 -8.10 -30.45
N LEU A 41 -5.82 -7.01 -29.86
CA LEU A 41 -6.34 -6.48 -28.60
C LEU A 41 -7.79 -6.00 -28.79
N LEU A 42 -8.01 -5.18 -29.81
CA LEU A 42 -9.33 -4.68 -30.20
C LEU A 42 -10.08 -5.65 -31.12
N GLY A 43 -9.37 -6.43 -31.95
CA GLY A 43 -9.98 -7.38 -32.87
C GLY A 43 -10.91 -6.68 -33.86
N GLU A 44 -12.18 -7.07 -33.86
CA GLU A 44 -13.22 -6.47 -34.72
C GLU A 44 -14.01 -5.35 -34.05
N PHE A 45 -13.67 -5.00 -32.79
CA PHE A 45 -14.40 -3.99 -32.04
C PHE A 45 -13.83 -2.59 -32.29
N ASN A 46 -14.73 -1.62 -32.43
CA ASN A 46 -14.38 -0.21 -32.68
C ASN A 46 -14.00 0.55 -31.40
N SER A 47 -14.29 0.00 -30.23
CA SER A 47 -14.00 0.59 -28.91
C SER A 47 -13.27 -0.43 -28.03
N ALA A 48 -12.31 0.05 -27.25
CA ALA A 48 -11.61 -0.74 -26.26
C ALA A 48 -12.55 -1.20 -25.14
N ARG A 49 -13.60 -0.42 -24.84
CA ARG A 49 -14.61 -0.80 -23.87
C ARG A 49 -15.40 -2.02 -24.34
N ASP A 50 -15.83 -2.02 -25.60
CA ASP A 50 -16.60 -3.13 -26.17
C ASP A 50 -15.76 -4.39 -26.28
N ALA A 51 -14.50 -4.24 -26.70
CA ALA A 51 -13.53 -5.33 -26.69
C ALA A 51 -13.30 -5.89 -25.28
N PHE A 52 -13.21 -5.03 -24.26
CA PHE A 52 -13.04 -5.45 -22.87
C PHE A 52 -14.22 -6.25 -22.35
N LEU A 53 -15.46 -5.80 -22.64
CA LEU A 53 -16.67 -6.52 -22.27
C LEU A 53 -16.78 -7.87 -23.01
N ALA A 54 -16.49 -7.91 -24.30
CA ALA A 54 -16.55 -9.13 -25.09
C ALA A 54 -15.55 -10.21 -24.63
N ASN A 55 -14.42 -9.79 -24.04
CA ASN A 55 -13.38 -10.69 -23.55
C ASN A 55 -13.45 -10.96 -22.04
N GLU A 56 -14.56 -10.59 -21.37
CA GLU A 56 -14.68 -10.65 -19.91
C GLU A 56 -14.35 -12.03 -19.32
N GLU A 57 -14.88 -13.11 -19.90
CA GLU A 57 -14.66 -14.46 -19.38
C GLU A 57 -13.19 -14.90 -19.48
N SER A 58 -12.54 -14.60 -20.61
CA SER A 58 -11.12 -14.89 -20.84
C SER A 58 -10.22 -14.07 -19.90
N LEU A 59 -10.57 -12.80 -19.67
CA LEU A 59 -9.85 -11.93 -18.74
C LEU A 59 -9.98 -12.42 -17.29
N ARG A 60 -11.17 -12.88 -16.88
CA ARG A 60 -11.39 -13.47 -15.54
C ARG A 60 -10.55 -14.73 -15.32
N GLN A 61 -10.46 -15.61 -16.32
CA GLN A 61 -9.62 -16.81 -16.26
C GLN A 61 -8.13 -16.45 -16.14
N THR A 62 -7.67 -15.47 -16.93
CA THR A 62 -6.28 -15.00 -16.88
C THR A 62 -5.96 -14.35 -15.53
N ASN A 63 -6.90 -13.59 -14.96
CA ASN A 63 -6.75 -13.00 -13.63
C ASN A 63 -6.57 -14.06 -12.53
N ALA A 64 -7.35 -15.14 -12.56
CA ALA A 64 -7.21 -16.24 -11.60
C ALA A 64 -5.81 -16.89 -11.65
N TYR A 65 -5.21 -16.99 -12.85
CA TYR A 65 -3.83 -17.44 -12.99
C TYR A 65 -2.82 -16.45 -12.40
N LEU A 66 -3.04 -15.14 -12.64
CA LEU A 66 -2.18 -14.08 -12.11
C LEU A 66 -2.23 -13.96 -10.58
N GLU A 67 -3.33 -14.31 -9.93
CA GLU A 67 -3.41 -14.35 -8.46
C GLU A 67 -2.39 -15.33 -7.85
N ILE A 68 -2.08 -16.44 -8.53
CA ILE A 68 -1.05 -17.38 -8.08
C ILE A 68 0.33 -16.71 -8.09
N TYR A 69 0.62 -15.88 -9.10
CA TYR A 69 1.88 -15.13 -9.16
C TYR A 69 1.94 -14.02 -8.12
N ARG A 70 0.85 -13.30 -7.91
CA ARG A 70 0.77 -12.28 -6.85
C ARG A 70 0.99 -12.87 -5.47
N GLU A 71 0.44 -14.05 -5.20
CA GLU A 71 0.67 -14.74 -3.94
C GLU A 71 2.13 -15.16 -3.77
N ARG A 72 2.77 -15.65 -4.83
CA ARG A 72 4.20 -15.98 -4.82
C ARG A 72 5.08 -14.74 -4.62
N ASP A 73 4.73 -13.62 -5.25
CA ASP A 73 5.43 -12.35 -5.06
C ASP A 73 5.29 -11.84 -3.63
N ARG A 74 4.08 -11.92 -3.02
CA ARG A 74 3.87 -11.62 -1.60
C ARG A 74 4.74 -12.49 -0.68
N GLN A 75 4.86 -13.78 -0.98
CA GLN A 75 5.72 -14.68 -0.21
C GLN A 75 7.21 -14.27 -0.30
N LEU A 76 7.66 -13.87 -1.48
CA LEU A 76 9.01 -13.34 -1.70
C LEU A 76 9.23 -12.03 -0.93
N GLU A 77 8.32 -11.06 -1.02
CA GLU A 77 8.39 -9.81 -0.28
C GLU A 77 8.45 -10.03 1.23
N ASN A 78 7.61 -10.94 1.76
CA ASN A 78 7.62 -11.32 3.16
C ASN A 78 8.95 -11.96 3.58
N ALA A 79 9.52 -12.83 2.74
CA ALA A 79 10.83 -13.44 3.01
C ALA A 79 11.94 -12.37 3.04
N PHE A 80 11.94 -11.41 2.10
CA PHE A 80 12.87 -10.29 2.13
C PHE A 80 12.70 -9.46 3.42
N ALA A 81 11.46 -9.11 3.78
CA ALA A 81 11.17 -8.36 4.99
C ALA A 81 11.66 -9.09 6.25
N GLN A 82 11.48 -10.41 6.34
CA GLN A 82 11.98 -11.22 7.45
C GLN A 82 13.51 -11.21 7.51
N VAL A 83 14.20 -11.43 6.39
CA VAL A 83 15.67 -11.39 6.36
C VAL A 83 16.19 -10.02 6.79
N HIS A 84 15.58 -8.93 6.31
CA HIS A 84 15.94 -7.58 6.73
C HIS A 84 15.66 -7.34 8.23
N ALA A 85 14.54 -7.83 8.76
CA ALA A 85 14.22 -7.73 10.18
C ALA A 85 15.22 -8.51 11.06
N PHE A 86 15.63 -9.71 10.64
CA PHE A 86 16.66 -10.49 11.35
C PHE A 86 18.02 -9.80 11.30
N GLN A 87 18.40 -9.21 10.17
CA GLN A 87 19.63 -8.41 10.08
C GLN A 87 19.58 -7.23 11.07
N ILE A 88 18.45 -6.53 11.18
CA ILE A 88 18.28 -5.45 12.15
C ILE A 88 18.43 -5.97 13.59
N LEU A 89 17.85 -7.13 13.92
CA LEU A 89 17.95 -7.72 15.26
C LEU A 89 19.36 -8.23 15.58
N GLU A 90 20.08 -8.81 14.62
CA GLU A 90 21.47 -9.26 14.81
C GLU A 90 22.44 -8.08 15.02
N HIS A 91 22.12 -6.91 14.45
CA HIS A 91 22.91 -5.68 14.59
C HIS A 91 22.33 -4.73 15.64
N ALA A 92 21.26 -5.11 16.34
CA ALA A 92 20.75 -4.34 17.45
C ALA A 92 21.68 -4.54 18.64
N GLU A 93 22.43 -3.50 19.01
CA GLU A 93 23.11 -3.48 20.30
C GLU A 93 22.07 -3.68 21.41
N PRO A 94 22.37 -4.47 22.46
CA PRO A 94 21.45 -4.67 23.56
C PRO A 94 21.12 -3.29 24.14
N MET A 95 19.87 -2.88 23.98
CA MET A 95 19.34 -1.69 24.63
C MET A 95 19.43 -1.93 26.13
N GLU A 96 20.35 -1.24 26.81
CA GLU A 96 20.32 -1.16 28.27
C GLU A 96 18.95 -0.60 28.63
N LEU A 97 18.10 -1.46 29.18
CA LEU A 97 16.85 -1.05 29.79
C LEU A 97 17.25 -0.21 30.99
N ASP A 98 17.25 1.11 30.86
CA ASP A 98 17.24 2.02 31.99
C ASP A 98 16.06 1.58 32.85
N HIS A 99 16.34 0.95 33.98
CA HIS A 99 15.33 0.51 34.90
C HIS A 99 14.52 1.75 35.28
N GLU A 100 13.27 1.85 34.81
CA GLU A 100 12.35 2.88 35.27
C GLU A 100 12.30 2.78 36.79
N GLU A 101 12.92 3.76 37.45
CA GLU A 101 12.95 3.87 38.90
C GLU A 101 11.49 3.92 39.35
N GLU A 102 11.03 2.86 40.02
CA GLU A 102 9.67 2.74 40.53
C GLU A 102 9.43 3.89 41.52
N VAL A 103 8.85 4.99 41.05
CA VAL A 103 8.65 6.18 41.88
C VAL A 103 7.71 5.78 43.02
N PRO A 104 8.13 5.87 44.29
CA PRO A 104 7.31 5.43 45.40
C PRO A 104 5.98 6.18 45.45
N TYR A 105 4.88 5.42 45.53
CA TYR A 105 3.55 5.99 45.72
C TYR A 105 3.48 6.67 47.10
N LEU A 106 3.70 7.99 47.13
CA LEU A 106 3.50 8.79 48.34
C LEU A 106 2.02 9.15 48.44
N PRO A 107 1.31 8.77 49.53
CA PRO A 107 -0.08 9.17 49.71
C PRO A 107 -0.16 10.69 49.83
N MET A 108 -0.74 11.34 48.83
CA MET A 108 -0.95 12.78 48.82
C MET A 108 -2.06 13.13 49.84
N ASN A 109 -1.79 14.07 50.74
CA ASN A 109 -2.80 14.51 51.69
C ASN A 109 -3.84 15.41 51.01
N GLU A 110 -4.98 15.62 51.67
CA GLU A 110 -6.12 16.34 51.09
C GLU A 110 -5.78 17.80 50.72
N ASP A 111 -4.92 18.45 51.50
CA ASP A 111 -4.45 19.81 51.24
C ASP A 111 -3.57 19.88 49.97
N GLN A 112 -2.65 18.93 49.80
CA GLN A 112 -1.81 18.82 48.60
C GLN A 112 -2.66 18.53 47.35
N PHE A 113 -3.70 17.70 47.49
CA PHE A 113 -4.65 17.44 46.41
C PHE A 113 -5.42 18.71 46.00
N LEU A 114 -5.92 19.47 46.97
CA LEU A 114 -6.62 20.72 46.69
C LEU A 114 -5.71 21.76 46.04
N GLN A 115 -4.45 21.85 46.47
CA GLN A 115 -3.46 22.75 45.89
C GLN A 115 -3.14 22.37 44.44
N ALA A 116 -2.89 21.09 44.14
CA ALA A 116 -2.66 20.60 42.78
C ALA A 116 -3.88 20.83 41.87
N LYS A 117 -5.10 20.64 42.41
CA LYS A 117 -6.34 20.95 41.69
C LYS A 117 -6.47 22.43 41.38
N GLN A 118 -6.09 23.32 42.30
CA GLN A 118 -6.13 24.76 42.06
C GLN A 118 -5.10 25.20 41.03
N SER A 119 -3.87 24.67 41.08
CA SER A 119 -2.82 25.00 40.11
C SER A 119 -3.17 24.54 38.70
N MET A 120 -3.77 23.35 38.53
CA MET A 120 -4.22 22.86 37.22
C MET A 120 -5.36 23.71 36.61
N ASN A 121 -6.20 24.29 37.45
CA ASN A 121 -7.32 25.13 37.01
C ASN A 121 -6.98 26.63 36.93
N ALA A 122 -5.74 27.03 37.23
CA ALA A 122 -5.32 28.43 37.21
C ALA A 122 -5.44 29.04 35.81
N GLY A 123 -5.01 28.32 34.77
CA GLY A 123 -5.11 28.78 33.38
C GLY A 123 -6.56 28.85 32.84
N GLN A 124 -7.49 28.11 33.43
CA GLN A 124 -8.91 28.16 33.02
C GLN A 124 -9.64 29.39 33.58
N LYS A 125 -9.16 29.96 34.69
CA LYS A 125 -9.73 31.19 35.28
C LYS A 125 -9.40 32.45 34.47
N GLU A 126 -8.30 32.46 33.73
CA GLU A 126 -7.91 33.60 32.88
C GLU A 126 -8.76 33.72 31.60
N ILE A 127 -9.42 32.64 31.17
CA ILE A 127 -10.24 32.60 29.94
C ILE A 127 -11.67 33.11 30.18
N LEU A 128 -12.12 33.20 31.43
CA LEU A 128 -13.51 33.50 31.81
C LEU A 128 -13.73 34.93 32.33
N HIS A 129 -12.74 35.84 32.13
CA HIS A 129 -12.86 37.26 32.44
C HIS A 129 -12.70 38.14 31.21
#